data_AF-A0A2R6J7B3-F1
#
_entry.id   AF-A0A2R6J7B3-F1
#
_cell.length_a   1.000
_cell.length_b   1.000
_cell.length_c   1.000
_cell.angle_alpha   90.00
_cell.angle_beta   90.00
_cell.angle_gamma   90.00
#
_symmetry.space_group_name_H-M   'P 1'
#
loop_
_entity.id
_entity.type
_entity.pdbx_description
1 polymer ?
#
loop_
_entity_poly.entity_id
_entity_poly.type
_entity_poly.pdbx_seq_one_letter_code
_entity_poly.pdbx_strand_id
1 'polypeptide(L)'
;MTAPDARDPLAAFDPDLVSVVARETGGDADALRSLLRGHQESVRELPGVADLVYEWRRRFDDGVVVRTGTAFCCAVRPVVRSEFADALGIDDADRERLAAVHDRQARRTARAEDARLRKYFFYLLNSFSASQDLRAVRA
;
A
#
# COMPACT_ATOMS: atom_id res chain seq x y z
N MET A 1 3.24 -16.99 17.67
CA MET A 1 2.08 -16.16 17.26
C MET A 1 2.49 -14.72 17.51
N THR A 2 2.95 -14.01 16.48
CA THR A 2 3.41 -12.63 16.59
C THR A 2 2.21 -11.73 16.85
N ALA A 3 2.31 -10.78 17.78
CA ALA A 3 1.21 -9.88 18.09
C ALA A 3 0.76 -9.10 16.84
N PRO A 4 -0.55 -8.89 16.64
CA PRO A 4 -1.03 -8.06 15.55
C PRO A 4 -0.41 -6.66 15.67
N ASP A 5 0.00 -6.10 14.53
CA ASP A 5 0.57 -4.75 14.47
C ASP A 5 -0.44 -3.74 15.00
N ALA A 6 -0.21 -3.20 16.19
CA ALA A 6 -1.14 -2.29 16.88
C ALA A 6 -1.26 -0.90 16.22
N ARG A 7 -0.49 -0.62 15.17
CA ARG A 7 -0.55 0.66 14.46
C ARG A 7 -1.81 0.74 13.62
N ASP A 8 -2.41 1.93 13.56
CA ASP A 8 -3.56 2.18 12.68
C ASP A 8 -3.22 1.74 11.23
N PRO A 9 -4.01 0.83 10.62
CA PRO A 9 -3.95 0.48 9.20
C PRO A 9 -3.78 1.68 8.28
N LEU A 10 -4.39 2.81 8.64
CA LEU A 10 -4.39 4.02 7.82
C LEU A 10 -3.28 5.02 8.16
N ALA A 11 -2.37 4.71 9.10
CA ALA A 11 -1.34 5.64 9.58
C ALA A 11 -0.41 6.21 8.49
N ALA A 12 -0.28 5.52 7.36
CA ALA A 12 0.56 5.95 6.24
C ALA A 12 -0.19 6.83 5.22
N PHE A 13 -1.49 7.09 5.42
CA PHE A 13 -2.32 7.89 4.54
C PHE A 13 -2.65 9.23 5.18
N ASP A 14 -2.57 10.29 4.38
CA ASP A 14 -2.95 11.61 4.85
C ASP A 14 -4.46 11.65 5.14
N PRO A 15 -4.88 12.26 6.26
CA PRO A 15 -6.26 12.16 6.74
C PRO A 15 -7.30 12.79 5.80
N ASP A 16 -6.89 13.76 4.98
CA ASP A 16 -7.73 14.45 3.98
C ASP A 16 -7.92 13.63 2.69
N LEU A 17 -6.96 12.76 2.38
CA LEU A 17 -6.83 12.19 1.03
C LEU A 17 -8.04 11.33 0.64
N VAL A 18 -8.54 10.53 1.58
CA VAL A 18 -9.71 9.67 1.36
C VAL A 18 -10.94 10.50 0.98
N SER A 19 -11.18 11.61 1.71
CA SER A 19 -12.31 12.51 1.44
C SER A 19 -12.17 13.20 0.07
N VAL A 20 -10.96 13.60 -0.30
CA VAL A 20 -10.69 14.20 -1.62
C VAL A 20 -10.95 13.20 -2.75
N VAL A 21 -10.44 11.97 -2.62
CA VAL A 21 -10.63 10.93 -3.65
C VAL A 21 -12.09 10.51 -3.75
N ALA A 22 -12.78 10.33 -2.62
CA ALA A 22 -14.21 9.98 -2.62
C ALA A 22 -15.03 11.03 -3.37
N ARG A 23 -14.81 12.33 -3.08
CA ARG A 23 -15.51 13.42 -3.78
C ARG A 23 -15.26 13.41 -5.28
N GLU A 24 -14.01 13.22 -5.71
CA GLU A 24 -13.64 13.27 -7.12
C GLU A 24 -14.06 12.03 -7.92
N THR A 25 -14.24 10.90 -7.25
CA THR A 25 -14.70 9.64 -7.85
C THR A 25 -16.21 9.42 -7.67
N GLY A 26 -16.92 10.39 -7.10
CA GLY A 26 -18.36 10.31 -6.84
C GLY A 26 -18.77 9.23 -5.85
N GLY A 27 -17.89 8.88 -4.90
CA GLY A 27 -18.11 7.87 -3.87
C GLY A 27 -18.31 8.44 -2.48
N ASP A 28 -18.65 7.57 -1.53
CA ASP A 28 -18.75 7.89 -0.11
C ASP A 28 -17.39 7.78 0.60
N ALA A 29 -17.06 8.78 1.42
CA ALA A 29 -15.74 8.86 2.06
C ALA A 29 -15.57 7.81 3.18
N ASP A 30 -16.64 7.47 3.91
CA ASP A 30 -16.58 6.51 5.00
C ASP A 30 -16.54 5.07 4.47
N ALA A 31 -17.26 4.79 3.38
CA ALA A 31 -17.16 3.55 2.63
C ALA A 31 -15.74 3.36 2.09
N LEU A 32 -15.14 4.38 1.45
CA LEU A 32 -13.77 4.30 0.94
C LEU A 32 -12.75 4.14 2.07
N ARG A 33 -12.95 4.79 3.22
CA ARG A 33 -12.09 4.63 4.40
C ARG A 33 -12.16 3.20 4.94
N SER A 34 -13.36 2.62 5.01
CA SER A 34 -13.57 1.25 5.48
C SER A 34 -12.95 0.23 4.53
N LEU A 35 -13.13 0.43 3.22
CA LEU A 35 -12.52 -0.38 2.17
C LEU A 35 -10.99 -0.34 2.23
N LEU A 36 -10.40 0.86 2.36
CA LEU A 36 -8.95 1.03 2.48
C LEU A 36 -8.40 0.37 3.74
N ARG A 37 -9.11 0.49 4.87
CA ARG A 37 -8.74 -0.16 6.13
C ARG A 37 -8.75 -1.68 5.98
N GLY A 38 -9.84 -2.25 5.47
CA GLY A 38 -9.94 -3.69 5.25
C GLY A 38 -8.85 -4.20 4.29
N HIS A 39 -8.57 -3.46 3.22
CA HIS A 39 -7.47 -3.79 2.32
C HIS A 39 -6.10 -3.81 3.04
N GLN A 40 -5.79 -2.80 3.85
CA GLN A 40 -4.53 -2.75 4.61
C GLN A 40 -4.45 -3.84 5.68
N GLU A 41 -5.56 -4.20 6.31
CA GLU A 41 -5.65 -5.31 7.26
C GLU A 41 -5.41 -6.65 6.55
N SER A 42 -6.06 -6.91 5.42
CA SER A 42 -5.82 -8.12 4.63
C SER A 42 -4.37 -8.24 4.16
N VAL A 43 -3.75 -7.13 3.73
CA VAL A 43 -2.32 -7.11 3.41
C VAL A 43 -1.48 -7.52 4.62
N ARG A 44 -1.80 -7.03 5.83
CA ARG A 44 -1.04 -7.39 7.05
C ARG A 44 -1.23 -8.84 7.48
N GLU A 45 -2.37 -9.44 7.18
CA GLU A 45 -2.69 -10.83 7.51
C GLU A 45 -2.05 -11.84 6.56
N LEU A 46 -1.65 -11.42 5.35
CA LEU A 46 -0.97 -12.29 4.40
C LEU A 46 0.41 -12.71 4.93
N PRO A 47 0.63 -14.01 5.25
CA PRO A 47 1.94 -14.49 5.62
C PRO A 47 2.89 -14.28 4.43
N GLY A 48 3.93 -13.49 4.65
CA GLY A 48 4.91 -13.17 3.61
C GLY A 48 4.67 -11.86 2.87
N VAL A 49 4.01 -10.84 3.42
CA VAL A 49 4.10 -9.48 2.83
C VAL A 49 5.53 -8.93 2.84
N ALA A 50 6.31 -9.21 3.89
CA ALA A 50 7.75 -8.96 3.87
C ALA A 50 8.41 -9.71 2.71
N ASP A 51 8.07 -10.98 2.55
CA ASP A 51 8.60 -11.83 1.48
C ASP A 51 8.12 -11.35 0.10
N LEU A 52 6.90 -10.87 -0.06
CA LEU A 52 6.34 -10.28 -1.28
C LEU A 52 7.05 -8.99 -1.66
N VAL A 53 7.35 -8.11 -0.70
CA VAL A 53 8.14 -6.89 -0.95
C VAL A 53 9.58 -7.27 -1.31
N TYR A 54 10.15 -8.28 -0.66
CA TYR A 54 11.48 -8.82 -1.01
C TYR A 54 11.51 -9.49 -2.39
N GLU A 55 10.51 -10.30 -2.71
CA GLU A 55 10.34 -10.95 -4.01
C GLU A 55 10.06 -9.92 -5.10
N TRP A 56 9.28 -8.87 -4.83
CA TRP A 56 9.08 -7.77 -5.76
C TRP A 56 10.36 -6.99 -6.01
N ARG A 57 11.19 -6.78 -4.98
CA ARG A 57 12.54 -6.22 -5.14
C ARG A 57 13.46 -7.11 -5.96
N ARG A 58 13.36 -8.44 -5.81
CA ARG A 58 14.14 -9.40 -6.61
C ARG A 58 13.65 -9.51 -8.05
N ARG A 59 12.35 -9.37 -8.28
CA ARG A 59 11.70 -9.62 -9.58
C ARG A 59 11.58 -8.36 -10.43
N PHE A 60 11.59 -7.18 -9.82
CA PHE A 60 11.38 -5.91 -10.50
C PHE A 60 12.42 -4.87 -10.03
N ASP A 61 13.33 -4.48 -10.92
CA ASP A 61 14.33 -3.42 -10.67
C ASP A 61 13.68 -2.07 -10.29
N ASP A 62 12.42 -1.84 -10.71
CA ASP A 62 11.59 -0.66 -10.40
C ASP A 62 10.55 -0.91 -9.28
N GLY A 63 10.58 -2.06 -8.60
CA GLY A 63 9.49 -2.56 -7.76
C GLY A 63 9.22 -1.76 -6.48
N VAL A 64 10.25 -1.21 -5.85
CA VAL A 64 10.13 -0.34 -4.66
C VAL A 64 10.75 1.02 -4.98
N VAL A 65 9.92 2.06 -4.96
CA VAL A 65 10.31 3.40 -5.37
C VAL A 65 10.64 4.29 -4.18
N VAL A 66 9.96 4.08 -3.06
CA VAL A 66 10.24 4.80 -1.80
C VAL A 66 10.12 3.84 -0.63
N ARG A 67 11.03 3.97 0.34
CA ARG A 67 10.93 3.34 1.65
C ARG A 67 11.00 4.43 2.69
N THR A 68 9.96 4.54 3.51
CA THR A 68 9.99 5.37 4.72
C THR A 68 10.18 4.49 5.95
N GLY A 69 10.24 5.10 7.14
CA GLY A 69 10.19 4.36 8.41
C GLY A 69 8.88 3.61 8.63
N THR A 70 7.82 3.92 7.86
CA THR A 70 6.46 3.41 8.10
C THR A 70 5.83 2.71 6.91
N ALA A 71 6.30 2.93 5.68
CA ALA A 71 5.68 2.38 4.48
C ALA A 71 6.66 2.11 3.34
N PHE A 72 6.25 1.22 2.43
CA PHE A 72 6.86 1.06 1.12
C PHE A 72 5.93 1.58 0.03
N CYS A 73 6.45 2.41 -0.87
CA CYS A 73 5.78 2.76 -2.12
C CYS A 73 6.32 1.86 -3.22
N CYS A 74 5.48 0.98 -3.77
CA CYS A 74 5.84 0.01 -4.79
C CYS A 74 5.21 0.36 -6.14
N ALA A 75 5.97 0.23 -7.23
CA ALA A 75 5.37 0.30 -8.57
C ALA A 75 4.77 -1.08 -8.90
N VAL A 76 3.46 -1.13 -9.10
CA VAL A 76 2.74 -2.40 -9.29
C VAL A 76 2.11 -2.44 -10.67
N ARG A 77 2.31 -3.55 -11.39
CA ARG A 77 1.68 -3.75 -12.70
C ARG A 77 0.15 -3.83 -12.54
N PRO A 78 -0.63 -3.29 -13.49
CA PRO A 78 -2.10 -3.32 -13.41
C PRO A 78 -2.69 -4.72 -13.18
N VAL A 79 -2.11 -5.75 -13.80
CA VAL A 79 -2.55 -7.15 -13.65
C VAL A 79 -2.47 -7.65 -12.20
N VAL A 80 -1.38 -7.33 -11.50
CA VAL A 80 -1.20 -7.73 -10.09
C VAL A 80 -2.24 -7.03 -9.22
N ARG A 81 -2.51 -5.75 -9.48
CA ARG A 81 -3.57 -5.01 -8.77
C ARG A 81 -4.95 -5.64 -8.99
N SER A 82 -5.27 -6.03 -10.22
CA SER A 82 -6.52 -6.71 -10.53
C SER A 82 -6.64 -8.02 -9.77
N GLU A 83 -5.61 -8.88 -9.80
CA GLU A 83 -5.62 -10.15 -9.07
C GLU A 83 -5.82 -9.96 -7.56
N PHE A 84 -5.17 -8.95 -6.96
CA PHE A 84 -5.38 -8.61 -5.54
C PHE A 84 -6.80 -8.13 -5.24
N ALA A 85 -7.39 -7.30 -6.11
CA ALA A 85 -8.75 -6.83 -5.94
C ALA A 85 -9.76 -7.97 -6.08
N ASP A 86 -9.56 -8.84 -7.07
CA ASP A 86 -10.41 -10.01 -7.32
C ASP A 86 -10.36 -10.99 -6.14
N ALA A 87 -9.17 -11.24 -5.58
CA ALA A 87 -9.00 -12.09 -4.40
C ALA A 87 -9.70 -11.55 -3.14
N LEU A 88 -9.87 -10.22 -3.05
CA LEU A 88 -10.56 -9.55 -1.96
C LEU A 88 -12.05 -9.31 -2.26
N GLY A 89 -12.55 -9.75 -3.42
CA GLY A 89 -13.95 -9.54 -3.83
C GLY A 89 -14.30 -8.06 -4.04
N ILE A 90 -13.31 -7.22 -4.36
CA ILE A 90 -13.48 -5.78 -4.57
C ILE A 90 -13.95 -5.55 -6.00
N ASP A 91 -15.04 -4.78 -6.17
CA ASP A 91 -15.56 -4.46 -7.50
C ASP A 91 -14.67 -3.47 -8.27
N ASP A 92 -14.93 -3.30 -9.56
CA ASP A 92 -14.12 -2.46 -10.43
C ASP A 92 -14.08 -0.98 -9.99
N ALA A 93 -15.20 -0.43 -9.51
CA ALA A 93 -15.29 0.97 -9.09
C ALA A 93 -14.49 1.20 -7.79
N ASP A 94 -14.64 0.30 -6.83
CA ASP A 94 -13.91 0.32 -5.57
C ASP A 94 -12.42 0.04 -5.76
N ARG A 95 -12.06 -0.82 -6.73
CA ARG A 95 -10.68 -1.04 -7.16
C ARG A 95 -10.06 0.23 -7.73
N GLU A 96 -10.78 0.98 -8.55
CA GLU A 96 -10.31 2.26 -9.10
C GLU A 96 -10.14 3.32 -8.01
N ARG A 97 -11.08 3.41 -7.05
CA ARG A 97 -10.98 4.33 -5.91
C ARG A 97 -9.79 4.00 -5.02
N LEU A 98 -9.59 2.73 -4.67
CA LEU A 98 -8.43 2.27 -3.91
C LEU A 98 -7.13 2.61 -4.62
N ALA A 99 -7.05 2.32 -5.91
CA ALA A 99 -5.88 2.64 -6.71
C ALA A 99 -5.59 4.15 -6.72
N ALA A 100 -6.62 4.99 -6.81
CA ALA A 100 -6.46 6.43 -6.79
C ALA A 100 -5.94 6.95 -5.45
N VAL A 101 -6.42 6.40 -4.32
CA VAL A 101 -5.89 6.74 -2.99
C VAL A 101 -4.41 6.35 -2.89
N HIS A 102 -4.08 5.11 -3.25
CA HIS A 102 -2.71 4.60 -3.18
C HIS A 102 -1.74 5.37 -4.07
N ASP A 103 -2.10 5.65 -5.33
CA ASP A 103 -1.26 6.39 -6.27
C ASP A 103 -0.97 7.81 -5.74
N ARG A 104 -1.99 8.50 -5.25
CA ARG A 104 -1.83 9.87 -4.73
C ARG A 104 -1.00 9.91 -3.46
N GLN A 105 -1.24 9.01 -2.50
CA GLN A 105 -0.45 8.96 -1.27
C GLN A 105 1.01 8.67 -1.60
N ALA A 106 1.28 7.67 -2.45
CA ALA A 106 2.65 7.35 -2.85
C ALA A 106 3.34 8.51 -3.58
N ARG A 107 2.61 9.29 -4.38
CA ARG A 107 3.12 10.53 -4.98
C ARG A 107 3.44 11.61 -3.94
N ARG A 108 2.60 11.79 -2.92
CA ARG A 108 2.86 12.72 -1.81
C ARG A 108 4.11 12.26 -1.03
N THR A 109 4.18 10.99 -0.65
CA THR A 109 5.34 10.41 0.04
C THR A 109 6.63 10.55 -0.77
N ALA A 110 6.60 10.22 -2.06
CA ALA A 110 7.79 10.34 -2.90
C ALA A 110 8.28 11.78 -3.06
N ARG A 111 7.37 12.75 -3.14
CA ARG A 111 7.74 14.17 -3.13
C ARG A 111 8.37 14.59 -1.81
N ALA A 112 7.84 14.11 -0.68
CA ALA A 112 8.38 14.40 0.65
C ALA A 112 9.80 13.81 0.84
N GLU A 113 10.06 12.66 0.24
CA GLU A 113 11.35 11.95 0.29
C GLU A 113 12.30 12.32 -0.87
N ASP A 114 11.96 13.34 -1.69
CA ASP A 114 12.68 13.76 -2.91
C ASP A 114 13.01 12.61 -3.89
N ALA A 115 12.11 11.61 -3.95
CA ALA A 115 12.27 10.43 -4.78
C ALA A 115 11.67 10.65 -6.19
N ARG A 116 12.43 10.28 -7.22
CA ARG A 116 11.95 10.33 -8.60
C ARG A 116 11.01 9.18 -8.91
N LEU A 117 9.73 9.49 -9.06
CA LEU A 117 8.74 8.52 -9.54
C LEU A 117 8.83 8.35 -11.06
N ARG A 118 8.94 7.10 -11.51
CA ARG A 118 8.69 6.73 -12.92
C ARG A 118 7.17 6.72 -13.20
N LYS A 119 6.78 6.67 -14.47
CA LYS A 119 5.40 6.82 -14.97
C LYS A 119 4.52 5.59 -14.69
N TYR A 120 4.46 5.15 -13.42
CA TYR A 120 3.73 3.95 -12.99
C TYR A 120 2.70 4.29 -11.90
N PHE A 121 1.78 3.35 -11.69
CA PHE A 121 0.83 3.36 -10.58
C PHE A 121 1.51 2.79 -9.33
N PHE A 122 1.25 3.41 -8.18
CA PHE A 122 1.91 3.07 -6.94
C PHE A 122 0.96 2.45 -5.93
N TYR A 123 1.44 1.43 -5.23
CA TYR A 123 0.82 0.91 -4.02
C TYR A 123 1.59 1.33 -2.79
N LEU A 124 0.84 1.67 -1.74
CA LEU A 124 1.39 1.93 -0.44
C LEU A 124 1.13 0.71 0.43
N LEU A 125 2.20 0.03 0.82
CA LEU A 125 2.14 -1.07 1.76
C LEU A 125 2.64 -0.54 3.11
N ASN A 126 1.73 -0.39 4.06
CA ASN A 126 2.07 0.03 5.42
C ASN A 126 2.86 -1.12 6.09
N SER A 127 4.12 -0.87 6.46
CA SER A 127 5.08 -1.94 6.76
C SER A 127 5.34 -2.12 8.26
N PHE A 128 4.98 -3.31 8.75
CA PHE A 128 5.51 -4.16 9.85
C PHE A 128 5.25 -3.96 11.36
N SER A 129 4.69 -5.03 11.95
CA SER A 129 4.77 -5.42 13.38
C SER A 129 6.23 -5.63 13.77
N ALA A 130 6.65 -5.02 14.88
CA ALA A 130 8.04 -4.83 15.33
C ALA A 130 8.83 -6.10 15.71
N SER A 131 8.52 -7.29 15.18
CA SER A 131 9.08 -8.57 15.67
C SER A 131 9.88 -9.39 14.65
N GLN A 132 10.02 -8.93 13.41
CA GLN A 132 10.89 -9.61 12.43
C GLN A 132 12.16 -8.79 12.26
N ASP A 133 13.07 -9.15 13.16
CA ASP A 133 14.33 -8.52 13.50
C ASP A 133 15.24 -8.25 12.29
N LEU A 134 15.90 -7.09 12.34
CA LEU A 134 16.97 -6.60 11.47
C LEU A 134 18.25 -7.47 11.52
N ARG A 135 18.15 -8.75 11.89
CA ARG A 135 19.30 -9.64 12.14
C ARG A 135 19.63 -10.61 10.99
N ALA A 136 18.91 -10.57 9.89
CA ALA A 136 19.25 -11.39 8.70
C ALA A 136 20.10 -10.66 7.65
N VAL A 137 20.56 -9.42 7.90
CA VAL A 137 21.33 -8.60 6.94
C VAL A 137 22.80 -8.42 7.38
N ARG A 138 23.41 -9.51 7.85
CA ARG A 138 24.87 -9.69 7.86
C ARG A 138 25.18 -11.18 7.67
N ALA A 139 25.22 -11.61 6.41
CA ALA A 139 25.99 -12.75 5.93
C ALA A 139 26.42 -12.44 4.50
#